data_AF-A0A936BUV7-F1
#
_entry.id   AF-A0A936BUV7-F1
#
_cell.length_a   1.000
_cell.length_b   1.000
_cell.length_c   1.000
_cell.angle_alpha   90.00
_cell.angle_beta   90.00
_cell.angle_gamma   90.00
#
_symmetry.space_group_name_H-M   'P 1'
#
loop_
_entity.id
_entity.type
_entity.pdbx_description
1 polymer ?
#
loop_
_entity_poly.entity_id
_entity_poly.type
_entity_poly.pdbx_seq_one_letter_code
_entity_poly.pdbx_strand_id
1 'polypeptide(L)'
;MIVFSTKRPGAEFEQGRAFATLESAKWIGSVRSAFDGKVIAVNEEAKRNPELVNSDCYGTGWLLEVCPAAENWQKNLVTGDAIAAAYEAWMESEAYPGCG
;
A
#
# COMPACT_ATOMS: atom_id res chain seq x y z
N MET A 1 15.31 2.98 7.83
CA MET A 1 14.15 3.82 8.17
C MET A 1 13.24 3.90 6.96
N ILE A 2 11.96 3.56 7.11
CA ILE A 2 10.94 3.75 6.06
C ILE A 2 10.14 4.98 6.46
N VAL A 3 9.94 5.90 5.52
CA VAL A 3 9.12 7.10 5.67
C VAL A 3 7.97 6.98 4.69
N PHE A 4 6.76 7.28 5.13
CA PHE A 4 5.58 7.23 4.25
C PHE A 4 4.81 8.53 4.28
N SER A 5 4.49 9.03 3.08
CA SER A 5 3.70 10.23 2.85
C SER A 5 2.35 9.84 2.29
N THR A 6 1.28 10.21 2.98
CA THR A 6 -0.07 9.79 2.63
C THR A 6 -0.98 10.96 2.37
N LYS A 7 -2.07 10.73 1.63
CA LYS A 7 -3.18 11.68 1.55
C LYS A 7 -3.79 11.88 2.94
N ARG A 8 -4.30 13.09 3.20
CA ARG A 8 -4.95 13.42 4.48
C ARG A 8 -6.21 12.59 4.68
N PRO A 9 -6.56 12.22 5.93
CA PRO A 9 -7.89 11.70 6.23
C PRO A 9 -8.97 12.61 5.65
N GLY A 10 -9.95 12.03 4.99
CA GLY A 10 -10.98 12.75 4.26
C GLY A 10 -10.72 12.91 2.76
N ALA A 11 -9.50 12.62 2.27
CA ALA A 11 -9.19 12.72 0.86
C ALA A 11 -9.73 11.52 0.07
N GLU A 12 -10.37 11.82 -1.06
CA GLU A 12 -10.81 10.83 -2.04
C GLU A 12 -9.67 10.49 -3.01
N PHE A 13 -9.65 9.25 -3.49
CA PHE A 13 -8.72 8.75 -4.49
C PHE A 13 -9.45 7.88 -5.51
N GLU A 14 -8.93 7.90 -6.73
CA GLU A 14 -9.44 7.12 -7.85
C GLU A 14 -8.56 5.89 -8.09
N GLN A 15 -9.13 4.84 -8.70
CA GLN A 15 -8.38 3.68 -9.14
C GLN A 15 -7.16 4.09 -10.00
N GLY A 16 -6.02 3.44 -9.76
CA GLY A 16 -4.77 3.66 -10.48
C GLY A 16 -3.99 4.92 -10.06
N ARG A 17 -4.57 5.80 -9.22
CA ARG A 17 -3.87 6.97 -8.69
C ARG A 17 -3.02 6.63 -7.48
N ALA A 18 -1.92 7.34 -7.32
CA ALA A 18 -1.09 7.26 -6.13
C ALA A 18 -1.80 7.95 -4.94
N PHE A 19 -1.98 7.21 -3.85
CA PHE A 19 -2.59 7.72 -2.62
C PHE A 19 -1.61 7.73 -1.43
N ALA A 20 -0.49 7.03 -1.56
CA ALA A 20 0.64 7.10 -0.64
C ALA A 20 1.96 6.97 -1.38
N THR A 21 3.05 7.43 -0.78
CA THR A 21 4.41 7.24 -1.25
C THR A 21 5.23 6.66 -0.10
N LEU A 22 5.99 5.62 -0.39
CA LEU A 22 6.92 4.97 0.53
C LEU A 22 8.34 5.34 0.11
N GLU A 23 9.12 5.84 1.04
CA GLU A 23 10.52 6.17 0.87
C GLU A 23 11.33 5.40 1.90
N SER A 24 12.39 4.74 1.43
CA SER A 24 13.36 4.06 2.27
C SER A 24 14.76 4.50 1.84
N ALA A 25 15.77 4.18 2.64
CA ALA A 25 17.16 4.50 2.31
C ALA A 25 17.65 3.90 0.97
N LYS A 26 16.94 2.92 0.40
CA LYS A 26 17.32 2.21 -0.83
C LYS A 26 16.32 2.35 -1.98
N TRP A 27 15.10 2.76 -1.69
CA TRP A 27 14.00 2.71 -2.65
C TRP A 27 12.91 3.71 -2.32
N ILE A 28 12.38 4.35 -3.36
CA ILE A 28 11.18 5.17 -3.29
C ILE A 28 10.16 4.63 -4.29
N GLY A 29 8.90 4.55 -3.86
CA GLY A 29 7.83 4.19 -4.78
C GLY A 29 6.46 4.62 -4.31
N SER A 30 5.61 4.83 -5.30
CA SER A 30 4.25 5.31 -5.12
C SER A 30 3.29 4.13 -4.98
N VAL A 31 2.51 4.12 -3.91
CA VAL A 31 1.43 3.17 -3.67
C VAL A 31 0.21 3.64 -4.46
N ARG A 32 -0.14 2.88 -5.50
CA ARG A 32 -1.30 3.14 -6.36
C ARG A 32 -2.50 2.36 -5.87
N SER A 33 -3.67 2.98 -5.93
CA SER A 33 -4.90 2.32 -5.51
C SER A 33 -5.40 1.32 -6.56
N ALA A 34 -5.92 0.19 -6.12
CA ALA A 34 -6.59 -0.79 -6.98
C ALA A 34 -8.09 -0.48 -7.19
N PHE A 35 -8.65 0.43 -6.39
CA PHE A 35 -10.07 0.80 -6.39
C PHE A 35 -10.27 2.27 -6.02
N ASP A 36 -11.47 2.77 -6.19
CA ASP A 36 -11.85 4.13 -5.80
C ASP A 36 -12.29 4.15 -4.35
N GLY A 37 -11.93 5.19 -3.61
CA GLY A 37 -12.25 5.25 -2.20
C GLY A 37 -11.79 6.52 -1.52
N LYS A 38 -11.87 6.51 -0.20
CA LYS A 38 -11.54 7.64 0.65
C LYS A 38 -10.64 7.21 1.80
N VAL A 39 -9.65 8.03 2.11
CA VAL A 39 -8.79 7.83 3.29
C VAL A 39 -9.60 8.16 4.53
N ILE A 40 -9.69 7.21 5.47
CA ILE A 40 -10.40 7.40 6.74
C ILE A 40 -9.45 7.64 7.91
N ALA A 41 -8.29 6.99 7.92
CA ALA A 41 -7.29 7.18 8.96
C ALA A 41 -5.86 6.98 8.42
N VAL A 42 -4.91 7.60 9.09
CA VAL A 42 -3.47 7.44 8.83
C VAL A 42 -2.81 7.06 10.15
N ASN A 43 -1.93 6.07 10.13
CA ASN A 43 -1.22 5.64 11.33
C ASN A 43 -0.08 6.61 11.66
N GLU A 44 -0.38 7.60 12.49
CA GLU A 44 0.61 8.56 12.97
C GLU A 44 1.66 7.93 13.90
N GLU A 45 1.35 6.77 14.51
CA GLU A 45 2.31 6.03 15.33
C GLU A 45 3.36 5.34 14.46
N ALA A 46 2.96 4.70 13.37
CA ALA A 46 3.90 4.14 12.39
C ALA A 46 4.78 5.23 11.74
N LYS A 47 4.28 6.48 11.58
CA LYS A 47 5.13 7.61 11.13
C LYS A 47 6.21 7.98 12.15
N ARG A 48 5.87 7.96 13.45
CA ARG A 48 6.81 8.25 14.53
C ARG A 48 7.76 7.08 14.78
N ASN A 49 7.29 5.85 14.60
CA ASN A 49 8.01 4.64 14.89
C ASN A 49 8.02 3.70 13.66
N PRO A 50 8.87 3.99 12.66
CA PRO A 50 8.91 3.23 11.41
C PRO A 50 9.42 1.79 11.57
N GLU A 51 9.91 1.42 12.75
CA GLU A 51 10.22 0.02 13.09
C GLU A 51 8.97 -0.85 13.13
N LEU A 52 7.80 -0.29 13.47
CA LEU A 52 6.52 -1.03 13.50
C LEU A 52 6.16 -1.57 12.11
N VAL A 53 6.39 -0.78 11.06
CA VAL A 53 6.14 -1.18 9.67
C VAL A 53 7.01 -2.37 9.27
N ASN A 54 8.23 -2.47 9.80
CA ASN A 54 9.14 -3.57 9.49
C ASN A 54 8.85 -4.82 10.31
N SER A 55 8.49 -4.66 11.59
CA SER A 55 8.24 -5.77 12.49
C SER A 55 6.85 -6.39 12.31
N ASP A 56 5.83 -5.58 12.03
CA ASP A 56 4.44 -6.01 12.02
C ASP A 56 3.59 -5.20 11.03
N CYS A 57 3.81 -5.43 9.74
CA CYS A 57 3.20 -4.64 8.66
C CYS A 57 1.67 -4.74 8.55
N TYR A 58 1.05 -5.79 9.10
CA TYR A 58 -0.39 -6.01 9.04
C TYR A 58 -1.13 -5.73 10.35
N GLY A 59 -0.44 -5.77 11.49
CA GLY A 59 -1.02 -5.44 12.79
C GLY A 59 -0.83 -3.96 13.12
N THR A 60 0.15 -3.65 13.95
CA THR A 60 0.41 -2.29 14.47
C THR A 60 1.11 -1.36 13.48
N GLY A 61 1.77 -1.93 12.47
CA GLY A 61 2.51 -1.21 11.42
C GLY A 61 1.68 -0.84 10.18
N TRP A 62 0.34 -0.90 10.25
CA TRP A 62 -0.52 -0.46 9.16
C TRP A 62 -0.24 1.01 8.81
N LEU A 63 -0.29 1.35 7.53
CA LEU A 63 0.08 2.70 7.06
C LEU A 63 -1.12 3.63 6.98
N LEU A 64 -2.20 3.11 6.42
CA LEU A 64 -3.36 3.89 6.03
C LEU A 64 -4.60 3.01 6.00
N GLU A 65 -5.72 3.58 6.45
CA GLU A 65 -7.01 2.93 6.46
C GLU A 65 -7.92 3.67 5.47
N VAL A 66 -8.59 2.91 4.59
CA VAL A 66 -9.43 3.45 3.51
C VAL A 66 -10.82 2.86 3.56
N CYS A 67 -11.80 3.66 3.15
CA CYS A 67 -13.15 3.20 2.86
C CYS A 67 -13.32 3.11 1.33
N PRO A 68 -13.57 1.92 0.76
CA PRO A 68 -13.88 1.77 -0.65
C PRO A 68 -15.20 2.47 -1.00
N ALA A 69 -15.27 3.07 -2.19
CA ALA A 69 -16.49 3.74 -2.66
C ALA A 69 -17.54 2.77 -3.23
N ALA A 70 -17.12 1.57 -3.66
CA ALA A 70 -17.98 0.57 -4.28
C ALA A 70 -17.97 -0.76 -3.50
N GLU A 71 -19.11 -1.46 -3.45
CA GLU A 71 -19.24 -2.77 -2.78
C GLU A 71 -18.36 -3.85 -3.46
N ASN A 72 -18.18 -3.77 -4.77
CA ASN A 72 -17.37 -4.71 -5.57
C ASN A 72 -15.90 -4.28 -5.75
N TRP A 73 -15.35 -3.52 -4.81
CA TRP A 73 -13.96 -3.01 -4.87
C TRP A 73 -12.90 -4.11 -5.02
N GLN A 74 -13.20 -5.32 -4.54
CA GLN A 74 -12.29 -6.47 -4.58
C GLN A 74 -12.13 -7.10 -5.96
N LYS A 75 -12.97 -6.75 -6.94
CA LYS A 75 -13.02 -7.42 -8.25
C LYS A 75 -11.69 -7.38 -9.02
N ASN A 76 -10.89 -6.34 -8.79
CA ASN A 76 -9.58 -6.15 -9.42
C ASN A 76 -8.41 -6.57 -8.52
N LEU A 77 -8.69 -7.21 -7.39
CA LEU A 77 -7.68 -7.68 -6.44
C LEU A 77 -7.56 -9.20 -6.50
N VAL A 78 -6.34 -9.67 -6.32
CA VAL A 78 -6.07 -11.09 -6.11
C VAL A 78 -6.35 -11.40 -4.64
N THR A 79 -7.19 -12.40 -4.38
CA THR A 79 -7.61 -12.78 -3.03
C THR A 79 -7.35 -14.27 -2.76
N GLY A 80 -7.07 -14.62 -1.51
CA GLY A 80 -6.94 -16.03 -1.06
C GLY A 80 -5.65 -16.70 -1.51
N ASP A 81 -5.70 -18.02 -1.76
CA ASP A 81 -4.56 -18.85 -2.18
C ASP A 81 -3.89 -18.38 -3.49
N ALA A 82 -4.61 -17.62 -4.32
CA ALA A 82 -4.09 -17.10 -5.58
C ALA A 82 -3.03 -16.00 -5.39
N ILE A 83 -2.89 -15.42 -4.19
CA ILE A 83 -1.94 -14.32 -3.93
C ILE A 83 -0.51 -14.76 -4.19
N ALA A 84 -0.11 -15.95 -3.73
CA ALA A 84 1.26 -16.45 -3.91
C ALA A 84 1.59 -16.61 -5.39
N ALA A 85 0.78 -17.35 -6.14
CA ALA A 85 0.99 -17.59 -7.56
C ALA A 85 0.94 -16.31 -8.40
N ALA A 86 0.02 -15.38 -8.09
CA ALA A 86 -0.07 -14.11 -8.80
C ALA A 86 1.12 -13.19 -8.48
N TYR A 87 1.62 -13.21 -7.24
CA TYR A 87 2.80 -12.46 -6.85
C TYR A 87 4.07 -13.00 -7.52
N GLU A 88 4.22 -14.33 -7.58
CA GLU A 88 5.30 -14.99 -8.32
C GLU A 88 5.25 -14.64 -9.80
N ALA A 89 4.08 -14.76 -10.43
CA ALA A 89 3.88 -14.38 -11.82
C ALA A 89 4.16 -12.88 -12.07
N TRP A 90 3.85 -11.99 -11.12
CA TRP A 90 4.16 -10.57 -11.23
C TRP A 90 5.68 -10.32 -11.13
N MET A 91 6.36 -10.99 -10.20
CA MET A 91 7.83 -10.94 -10.09
C MET A 91 8.53 -11.43 -11.36
N GLU A 92 7.96 -12.43 -12.04
CA GLU A 92 8.47 -12.95 -13.32
C GLU A 92 8.10 -12.07 -14.52
N SER A 93 6.90 -11.48 -14.53
CA SER A 93 6.35 -10.80 -15.71
C SER A 93 6.85 -9.36 -15.87
N GLU A 94 7.03 -8.57 -14.81
CA GLU A 94 7.43 -7.16 -14.95
C GLU A 94 8.30 -6.63 -13.79
N ALA A 95 9.56 -6.32 -14.13
CA ALA A 95 10.36 -5.24 -13.55
C ALA A 95 10.60 -5.23 -12.02
N TYR A 96 11.15 -6.31 -11.46
CA TYR A 96 12.04 -6.20 -10.31
C TYR A 96 13.49 -6.02 -10.83
N PRO A 97 13.99 -4.79 -11.07
CA PRO A 97 15.43 -4.61 -11.14
C PRO A 97 15.91 -4.95 -9.74
N GLY A 98 16.48 -6.15 -9.59
CA GLY A 98 17.10 -6.57 -8.34
C GLY A 98 17.88 -5.41 -7.75
N CYS A 99 17.77 -5.23 -6.44
CA CYS A 99 18.65 -4.33 -5.71
C CYS A 99 20.08 -4.81 -5.98
N GLY A 100 20.74 -4.17 -6.96
CA GLY A 100 22.15 -4.37 -7.27
C GLY A 100 23.03 -3.83 -6.16
#